data_AF-A0A3D4R1U6-F1
#
_entry.id   AF-A0A3D4R1U6-F1
#
_cell.length_a   1.000
_cell.length_b   1.000
_cell.length_c   1.000
_cell.angle_alpha   90.00
_cell.angle_beta   90.00
_cell.angle_gamma   90.00
#
_symmetry.space_group_name_H-M   'P 1'
#
loop_
_entity.id
_entity.type
_entity.pdbx_description
1 polymer ?
#
loop_
_entity_poly.entity_id
_entity_poly.type
_entity_poly.pdbx_seq_one_letter_code
_entity_poly.pdbx_strand_id
1 'polypeptide(L)'
;MLLGLSTHNMEQVTAANAAPVDYIGFGPLFTTNSKERPDPVTGPDALGAVLAISRHPVVAIGGLDLERIRRLHTCPHNVAVIRAVSDASNPLAVMNAIHASCLSMEL
;
A
#
# COMPACT_ATOMS: atom_id res chain seq x y z
N MET A 1 12.96 -0.03 17.39
CA MET A 1 13.14 -0.33 15.95
C MET A 1 11.78 -0.76 15.44
N LEU A 2 11.33 -0.29 14.26
CA LEU A 2 10.09 -0.76 13.63
C LEU A 2 10.41 -1.88 12.64
N LEU A 3 9.56 -2.91 12.60
CA LEU A 3 9.67 -4.06 11.71
C LEU A 3 8.41 -4.18 10.84
N GLY A 4 8.60 -4.10 9.53
CA GLY A 4 7.54 -4.31 8.54
C GLY A 4 7.63 -5.67 7.87
N LEU A 5 6.48 -6.31 7.60
CA LEU A 5 6.41 -7.56 6.85
C LEU A 5 5.63 -7.40 5.55
N SER A 6 6.24 -7.78 4.43
CA SER A 6 5.56 -7.80 3.13
C SER A 6 4.58 -8.97 3.06
N THR A 7 3.38 -8.71 2.53
CA THR A 7 2.30 -9.67 2.35
C THR A 7 1.64 -9.48 0.98
N HIS A 8 1.19 -10.60 0.40
CA HIS A 8 0.75 -10.69 -0.99
C HIS A 8 -0.54 -11.50 -1.15
N ASN A 9 -1.09 -12.06 -0.07
CA ASN A 9 -2.36 -12.79 -0.07
C ASN A 9 -2.94 -12.89 1.36
N MET A 10 -4.17 -13.39 1.47
CA MET A 10 -4.89 -13.51 2.75
C MET A 10 -4.24 -14.47 3.74
N GLU A 11 -3.59 -15.53 3.27
CA GLU A 11 -2.89 -16.51 4.12
C GLU A 11 -1.69 -15.86 4.81
N GLN A 12 -0.91 -15.06 4.08
CA GLN A 12 0.23 -14.32 4.61
C GLN A 12 -0.21 -13.24 5.61
N VAL A 13 -1.33 -12.54 5.34
CA VAL A 13 -1.90 -11.57 6.31
C VAL A 13 -2.33 -12.30 7.58
N THR A 14 -2.99 -13.45 7.46
CA THR A 14 -3.41 -14.26 8.60
C THR A 14 -2.21 -14.76 9.41
N ALA A 15 -1.14 -15.19 8.74
CA ALA A 15 0.09 -15.59 9.41
C ALA A 15 0.78 -14.39 10.11
N ALA A 16 0.79 -13.22 9.46
CA ALA A 16 1.38 -12.00 10.00
C ALA A 16 0.72 -11.55 11.31
N ASN A 17 -0.57 -11.85 11.51
CA ASN A 17 -1.29 -11.57 12.76
C ASN A 17 -0.70 -12.25 14.01
N ALA A 18 0.12 -13.29 13.84
CA ALA A 18 0.85 -13.94 14.93
C ALA A 18 2.35 -13.56 14.95
N ALA A 19 2.83 -12.82 13.95
CA ALA A 19 4.22 -12.40 13.87
C ALA A 19 4.48 -11.15 14.73
N PRO A 20 5.65 -11.03 15.36
CA PRO A 20 6.04 -9.86 16.15
C PRO A 20 6.52 -8.73 15.23
N VAL A 21 5.59 -8.15 14.45
CA VAL A 21 5.84 -7.08 13.48
C VAL A 21 4.99 -5.85 13.83
N ASP A 22 5.46 -4.67 13.45
CA ASP A 22 4.79 -3.40 13.76
C ASP A 22 3.80 -2.98 12.67
N TYR A 23 3.98 -3.44 11.43
CA TYR A 23 3.07 -3.19 10.32
C TYR A 23 3.24 -4.23 9.21
N ILE A 24 2.26 -4.28 8.31
CA ILE A 24 2.35 -5.07 7.08
C ILE A 24 2.29 -4.17 5.84
N GLY A 25 3.09 -4.51 4.83
CA GLY A 25 2.94 -3.98 3.48
C GLY A 25 2.09 -4.94 2.65
N PHE A 26 0.98 -4.48 2.09
CA PHE A 26 0.11 -5.32 1.25
C PHE A 26 0.10 -4.84 -0.20
N GLY A 27 0.41 -5.76 -1.12
CA GLY A 27 0.41 -5.50 -2.56
C GLY A 27 1.12 -6.58 -3.36
N PRO A 28 1.50 -6.33 -4.62
CA PRO A 28 1.25 -5.10 -5.36
C PRO A 28 -0.23 -4.94 -5.70
N LEU A 29 -0.83 -3.79 -5.36
CA LEU A 29 -2.23 -3.53 -5.68
C LEU A 29 -2.46 -3.32 -7.18
N PHE A 30 -1.46 -2.78 -7.88
CA PHE A 30 -1.50 -2.55 -9.31
C PHE A 30 -0.21 -3.02 -9.98
N THR A 31 -0.23 -3.18 -11.30
CA THR A 31 0.96 -3.48 -12.09
C THR A 31 2.04 -2.42 -11.86
N THR A 32 3.29 -2.88 -11.74
CA THR A 32 4.46 -2.03 -11.53
C THR A 32 5.68 -2.63 -12.20
N ASN A 33 6.53 -1.77 -12.75
CA ASN A 33 7.83 -2.15 -13.31
C ASN A 33 8.99 -1.75 -12.39
N SER A 34 8.71 -1.45 -11.12
CA SER A 34 9.72 -0.98 -10.15
C SER A 34 10.58 -2.11 -9.56
N LYS A 35 10.14 -3.36 -9.71
CA LYS A 35 10.87 -4.57 -9.34
C LYS A 35 11.06 -5.42 -10.59
N GLU A 36 12.22 -6.07 -10.76
CA GLU A 36 12.48 -6.95 -11.91
C GLU A 36 11.55 -8.18 -11.92
N ARG A 37 11.15 -8.66 -10.74
CA ARG A 37 10.23 -9.80 -10.56
C ARG A 37 9.19 -9.46 -9.49
N PRO A 38 8.12 -8.72 -9.83
CA PRO A 38 7.06 -8.41 -8.88
C PRO A 38 6.22 -9.67 -8.59
N ASP A 39 5.70 -9.78 -7.36
CA ASP A 39 4.65 -10.73 -7.03
C ASP A 39 3.40 -10.49 -7.90
N PRO A 40 2.52 -11.50 -8.08
CA PRO A 40 1.26 -11.32 -8.78
C PRO A 40 0.46 -10.16 -8.21
N VAL A 41 -0.15 -9.37 -9.10
CA VAL A 41 -1.02 -8.25 -8.69
C VAL A 41 -2.18 -8.80 -7.88
N THR A 42 -2.32 -8.33 -6.65
CA THR A 42 -3.41 -8.72 -5.74
C THR A 42 -4.71 -8.04 -6.11
N GLY A 43 -4.61 -6.83 -6.69
CA GLY A 43 -5.73 -5.96 -7.01
C GLY A 43 -6.19 -5.10 -5.83
N PRO A 44 -6.75 -3.91 -6.07
CA PRO A 44 -7.24 -3.03 -5.01
C PRO A 44 -8.48 -3.59 -4.28
N ASP A 45 -9.25 -4.48 -4.92
CA ASP A 45 -10.46 -5.06 -4.33
C ASP A 45 -10.17 -5.96 -3.12
N ALA A 46 -8.99 -6.60 -3.10
CA ALA A 46 -8.55 -7.43 -1.97
C ALA A 46 -8.26 -6.60 -0.71
N LEU A 47 -7.98 -5.29 -0.84
CA LEU A 47 -7.54 -4.45 0.26
C LEU A 47 -8.57 -4.38 1.39
N GLY A 48 -9.87 -4.32 1.07
CA GLY A 48 -10.93 -4.30 2.08
C GLY A 48 -10.96 -5.56 2.96
N ALA A 49 -10.80 -6.73 2.35
CA ALA A 49 -10.74 -7.99 3.08
C ALA A 49 -9.49 -8.06 3.97
N VAL A 50 -8.35 -7.58 3.48
CA VAL A 50 -7.10 -7.49 4.25
C VAL A 50 -7.24 -6.57 5.46
N LEU A 51 -7.81 -5.38 5.27
CA LEU A 51 -8.05 -4.43 6.35
C LEU A 51 -8.99 -5.00 7.42
N ALA A 52 -9.98 -5.81 7.02
CA ALA A 52 -10.92 -6.42 7.95
C ALA A 52 -10.29 -7.51 8.84
N ILE A 53 -9.21 -8.17 8.40
CA ILE A 53 -8.60 -9.28 9.15
C ILE A 53 -7.25 -8.96 9.77
N SER A 54 -6.56 -7.92 9.29
CA SER A 54 -5.23 -7.56 9.80
C SER A 54 -5.32 -7.04 11.23
N ARG A 55 -4.45 -7.55 12.10
CA ARG A 55 -4.24 -7.02 13.45
C ARG A 55 -3.20 -5.89 13.48
N HIS A 56 -2.50 -5.69 12.37
CA HIS A 56 -1.42 -4.71 12.21
C HIS A 56 -1.84 -3.59 11.27
N PRO A 57 -1.27 -2.37 11.41
CA PRO A 57 -1.40 -1.30 10.42
C PRO A 57 -1.03 -1.80 9.02
N VAL A 58 -1.91 -1.52 8.06
CA VAL A 58 -1.74 -1.95 6.67
C VAL A 58 -1.25 -0.76 5.84
N VAL A 59 -0.07 -0.93 5.23
CA VAL A 59 0.48 -0.02 4.23
C VAL A 59 0.20 -0.60 2.85
N ALA A 60 -0.66 0.06 2.07
CA ALA A 60 -0.92 -0.31 0.68
C ALA A 60 0.29 0.04 -0.20
N ILE A 61 0.75 -0.90 -1.03
CA ILE A 61 1.93 -0.71 -1.86
C ILE A 61 1.78 -1.36 -3.24
N GLY A 62 2.55 -0.86 -4.21
CA GLY A 62 2.74 -1.50 -5.51
C GLY A 62 1.89 -0.86 -6.61
N GLY A 63 2.58 -0.10 -7.47
CA GLY A 63 1.96 0.56 -8.61
C GLY A 63 0.99 1.69 -8.21
N LEU A 64 1.13 2.27 -7.02
CA LEU A 64 0.31 3.40 -6.60
C LEU A 64 0.85 4.72 -7.18
N ASP A 65 -0.08 5.56 -7.59
CA ASP A 65 0.08 6.98 -7.94
C ASP A 65 -1.13 7.76 -7.41
N LEU A 66 -1.16 9.07 -7.61
CA LEU A 66 -2.23 9.93 -7.09
C LEU A 66 -3.63 9.53 -7.61
N GLU A 67 -3.76 9.14 -8.88
CA GLU A 67 -5.04 8.76 -9.45
C GLU A 67 -5.54 7.44 -8.86
N ARG A 68 -4.65 6.45 -8.77
CA ARG A 68 -4.95 5.12 -8.23
C ARG A 68 -5.27 5.19 -6.74
N ILE A 69 -4.59 6.04 -5.98
CA ILE A 69 -4.89 6.29 -4.57
C ILE A 69 -6.31 6.84 -4.41
N ARG A 70 -6.69 7.85 -5.20
CA ARG A 70 -8.05 8.43 -5.18
C ARG A 70 -9.16 7.46 -5.57
N ARG A 71 -8.81 6.37 -6.28
CA ARG A 71 -9.74 5.32 -6.70
C ARG A 71 -9.88 4.19 -5.69
N LEU A 72 -9.12 4.19 -4.60
CA LEU A 72 -9.29 3.19 -3.56
C LEU A 72 -10.62 3.40 -2.84
N HIS A 73 -11.47 2.37 -2.82
CA HIS A 73 -12.74 2.39 -2.08
C HIS A 73 -12.57 2.12 -0.58
N THR A 74 -11.34 1.90 -0.12
CA THR A 74 -11.01 1.61 1.27
C THR A 74 -9.82 2.45 1.71
N CYS A 75 -9.76 2.77 3.00
CA CYS A 75 -8.67 3.56 3.57
C CYS A 75 -7.66 2.64 4.27
N PRO A 76 -6.50 2.33 3.66
CA PRO A 76 -5.39 1.73 4.39
C PRO A 76 -4.84 2.72 5.41
N HIS A 77 -4.04 2.25 6.37
CA HIS A 77 -3.42 3.15 7.35
C HIS A 77 -2.43 4.10 6.68
N ASN A 78 -1.75 3.64 5.63
CA ASN A 78 -0.85 4.46 4.82
C ASN A 78 -0.73 3.88 3.40
N VAL A 79 -0.11 4.65 2.51
CA VAL A 79 0.29 4.21 1.16
C VAL A 79 1.80 4.37 0.97
N ALA A 80 2.40 3.50 0.17
CA ALA A 80 3.81 3.59 -0.20
C ALA A 80 3.98 3.64 -1.72
N VAL A 81 4.80 4.58 -2.18
CA VAL A 81 5.08 4.84 -3.60
C VAL A 81 6.59 4.93 -3.84
N ILE A 82 7.02 4.58 -5.06
CA ILE A 82 8.41 4.78 -5.51
C ILE A 82 8.37 5.66 -6.76
N ARG A 83 8.07 5.06 -7.93
CA ARG A 83 8.15 5.72 -9.23
C ARG A 83 7.25 6.94 -9.40
N ALA A 84 6.07 6.92 -8.80
CA ALA A 84 5.17 8.07 -8.83
C ALA A 84 5.85 9.35 -8.33
N VAL A 85 6.79 9.24 -7.39
CA VAL A 85 7.56 10.37 -6.84
C VAL A 85 8.95 10.45 -7.47
N SER A 86 9.67 9.34 -7.60
CA SER A 86 11.07 9.35 -8.09
C SER A 86 11.18 9.78 -9.55
N ASP A 87 10.19 9.47 -10.37
CA ASP A 87 10.21 9.75 -11.81
C ASP A 87 9.49 11.08 -12.13
N ALA A 88 8.95 11.76 -11.12
CA ALA A 88 8.24 13.02 -11.28
C ALA A 88 9.21 14.18 -11.58
N SER A 89 8.80 15.08 -12.47
CA SER A 89 9.53 16.33 -12.72
C SER A 89 9.58 17.26 -11.50
N ASN A 90 8.61 17.12 -10.59
CA ASN A 90 8.58 17.82 -9.31
C ASN A 90 8.15 16.85 -8.17
N PRO A 91 9.09 16.11 -7.57
CA PRO A 91 8.80 15.12 -6.54
C PRO A 91 8.08 15.68 -5.31
N LEU A 92 8.41 16.91 -4.89
CA LEU A 92 7.77 17.57 -3.76
C LEU A 92 6.28 17.83 -4.03
N ALA A 93 5.96 18.38 -5.20
CA ALA A 93 4.58 18.65 -5.58
C ALA A 93 3.74 17.36 -5.62
N VAL A 94 4.30 16.26 -6.16
CA VAL A 94 3.62 14.97 -6.20
C VAL A 94 3.42 14.40 -4.80
N MET A 95 4.45 14.40 -3.95
CA MET A 95 4.34 13.86 -2.60
C MET A 95 3.33 14.66 -1.76
N ASN A 96 3.29 16.00 -1.90
CA ASN A 96 2.29 16.84 -1.24
C ASN A 96 0.86 16.50 -1.68
N ALA A 97 0.65 16.28 -2.99
CA ALA A 97 -0.66 15.89 -3.51
C ALA A 97 -1.11 14.51 -3.03
N ILE A 98 -0.18 13.55 -2.96
CA ILE A 98 -0.43 12.21 -2.39
C ILE A 98 -0.78 12.33 -0.91
N HIS A 99 0.02 13.05 -0.13
CA HIS A 99 -0.21 13.23 1.30
C HIS A 99 -1.57 13.89 1.58
N ALA A 100 -1.92 14.95 0.85
CA ALA A 100 -3.22 15.59 0.96
C ALA A 100 -4.38 14.63 0.61
N SER A 101 -4.19 13.76 -0.40
CA SER A 101 -5.19 12.74 -0.74
C SER A 101 -5.38 11.74 0.39
N CYS A 102 -4.31 11.28 1.05
CA CYS A 102 -4.42 10.36 2.18
C CYS A 102 -5.14 10.97 3.38
N LEU A 103 -4.87 12.24 3.71
CA LEU A 103 -5.56 12.94 4.79
C LEU A 103 -7.07 13.10 4.52
N SER A 104 -7.47 13.26 3.25
CA SER A 104 -8.88 13.36 2.89
C SER A 104 -9.65 12.03 2.95
N MET A 105 -8.96 10.89 3.13
CA MET A 105 -9.58 9.56 3.27
C MET A 105 -9.98 9.23 4.72
N GLU A 106 -9.60 10.06 5.70
CA GLU A 106 -9.87 9.85 7.14
C GLU A 106 -11.26 10.38 7.61
N LEU A 107 -12.20 10.63 6.69
CA LEU A 107 -13.59 11.07 6.96
C LEU A 107 -14.61 10.01 6.56
#